data_AF-A0A935GDQ7-F1
#
_entry.id   AF-A0A935GDQ7-F1
#
_cell.length_a   1.000
_cell.length_b   1.000
_cell.length_c   1.000
_cell.angle_alpha   90.00
_cell.angle_beta   90.00
_cell.angle_gamma   90.00
#
_symmetry.space_group_name_H-M   'P 1'
#
loop_
_entity.id
_entity.type
_entity.pdbx_description
1 polymer ?
#
loop_
_entity_poly.entity_id
_entity_poly.type
_entity_poly.pdbx_seq_one_letter_code
_entity_poly.pdbx_strand_id
1 'polypeptide(L)'
;MIEAVHFDINAINTNNDDEIIKLYKLLSPQHLLKLPFANDSNTLNTEFYNELLYILGLEERKEAGKNIISRINTARRQTASLIENTINQLKINKNISDDELSFEIALELCITMVK
;
A
#
# COMPACT_ATOMS: atom_id res chain seq x y z
N MET A 1 8.68 36.00 20.39
CA MET A 1 7.50 36.83 20.07
C MET A 1 7.28 36.67 18.58
N ILE A 2 6.22 35.98 18.15
CA ILE A 2 5.99 35.74 16.72
C ILE A 2 5.40 37.03 16.16
N GLU A 3 6.14 37.67 15.24
CA GLU A 3 5.68 38.80 14.44
C GLU A 3 4.48 38.35 13.61
N ALA A 4 3.42 39.16 13.58
CA ALA A 4 2.20 38.80 12.88
C ALA A 4 2.48 38.52 11.40
N VAL A 5 1.88 37.45 10.88
CA VAL A 5 1.91 37.15 9.44
C VAL A 5 0.80 37.96 8.79
N HIS A 6 1.18 38.88 7.89
CA HIS A 6 0.24 39.63 7.07
C HIS A 6 -0.03 38.87 5.77
N PHE A 7 -1.30 38.64 5.46
CA PHE A 7 -1.75 38.02 4.23
C PHE A 7 -2.92 38.83 3.63
N ASP A 8 -2.83 39.19 2.35
CA ASP A 8 -3.86 39.93 1.63
C ASP A 8 -4.62 39.01 0.67
N ILE A 9 -5.90 38.81 0.94
CA ILE A 9 -6.79 37.97 0.12
C ILE A 9 -7.09 38.64 -1.22
N ASN A 10 -7.04 39.97 -1.30
CA ASN A 10 -7.38 40.71 -2.52
C ASN A 10 -6.27 40.66 -3.57
N ALA A 11 -5.06 40.26 -3.19
CA ALA A 11 -3.93 40.09 -4.08
C ALA A 11 -3.99 38.79 -4.90
N ILE A 12 -4.96 37.92 -4.64
CA ILE A 12 -5.08 36.59 -5.24
C ILE A 12 -5.84 36.68 -6.57
N ASN A 13 -5.30 36.06 -7.61
CA ASN A 13 -5.97 35.98 -8.89
C ASN A 13 -7.04 34.88 -8.85
N THR A 14 -8.31 35.29 -8.78
CA THR A 14 -9.45 34.37 -8.73
C THR A 14 -9.71 33.60 -10.04
N ASN A 15 -8.99 33.92 -11.11
CA ASN A 15 -9.04 33.16 -12.37
C ASN A 15 -7.95 32.08 -12.46
N ASN A 16 -7.12 31.94 -11.41
CA ASN A 16 -6.06 30.95 -11.35
C ASN A 16 -6.40 29.89 -10.28
N ASP A 17 -6.89 28.73 -10.73
CA ASP A 17 -7.29 27.63 -9.85
C ASP A 17 -6.16 27.17 -8.91
N ASP A 18 -4.90 27.22 -9.36
CA ASP A 18 -3.76 26.82 -8.54
C ASP A 18 -3.52 27.77 -7.35
N GLU A 19 -3.76 29.07 -7.54
CA GLU A 19 -3.68 30.06 -6.46
C GLU A 19 -4.82 29.88 -5.45
N ILE A 20 -6.03 29.60 -5.94
CA ILE A 20 -7.19 29.32 -5.10
C ILE A 20 -6.98 28.04 -4.28
N ILE A 21 -6.47 26.97 -4.90
CA ILE A 21 -6.17 25.71 -4.22
C ILE A 21 -5.13 25.92 -3.11
N LYS A 22 -4.09 26.72 -3.36
CA LYS A 22 -3.07 27.06 -2.35
C LYS A 22 -3.68 27.85 -1.19
N LEU A 23 -4.52 28.84 -1.47
CA LEU A 23 -5.24 29.59 -0.44
C LEU A 23 -6.12 28.67 0.42
N TYR A 24 -6.89 27.80 -0.23
CA TYR A 24 -7.78 26.87 0.47
C TYR A 24 -7.00 25.90 1.37
N LYS A 25 -5.85 25.42 0.91
CA LYS A 25 -4.94 24.61 1.72
C LYS A 25 -4.41 25.41 2.91
N LEU A 26 -3.91 26.63 2.69
CA LEU A 26 -3.36 27.48 3.75
C LEU A 26 -4.38 27.77 4.86
N LEU A 27 -5.64 27.98 4.49
CA LEU A 27 -6.74 28.23 5.43
C LEU A 27 -7.40 26.94 5.94
N SER A 28 -6.87 25.76 5.60
CA SER A 28 -7.42 24.51 6.09
C SER A 28 -7.22 24.38 7.60
N PRO A 29 -8.10 23.66 8.31
CA PRO A 29 -7.94 23.39 9.74
C PRO A 29 -6.58 22.78 10.07
N GLN A 30 -6.00 22.00 9.15
CA GLN A 30 -4.69 21.38 9.35
C GLN A 30 -3.58 22.43 9.46
N HIS A 31 -3.55 23.41 8.56
CA HIS A 31 -2.55 24.48 8.56
C HIS A 31 -2.78 25.48 9.71
N LEU A 32 -4.03 25.89 9.94
CA LEU A 32 -4.36 26.90 10.95
C LEU A 32 -4.13 26.40 12.38
N LEU A 33 -4.46 25.13 12.65
CA LEU A 33 -4.31 24.53 13.97
C LEU A 33 -2.96 23.81 14.14
N LYS A 34 -2.06 23.92 13.15
CA LYS A 34 -0.78 23.21 13.10
C LYS A 34 -0.95 21.71 13.40
N LEU A 35 -2.04 21.13 12.92
CA LEU A 35 -2.26 19.69 13.04
C LEU A 35 -1.21 19.00 12.19
N PRO A 36 -0.72 17.82 12.59
CA PRO A 36 -0.01 16.97 11.65
C PRO A 36 -0.92 16.81 10.43
N PHE A 37 -0.38 17.05 9.23
CA PHE A 37 -1.04 16.55 8.04
C PHE A 37 -1.31 15.07 8.30
N ALA A 38 -2.56 14.64 8.15
CA ALA A 38 -2.84 13.21 8.10
C ALA A 38 -1.87 12.66 7.07
N ASN A 39 -0.92 11.87 7.55
CA ASN A 39 0.22 11.30 6.84
C ASN A 39 -0.04 11.31 5.34
N ASP A 40 0.83 11.98 4.58
CA ASP A 40 0.83 11.91 3.11
C ASP A 40 0.39 10.51 2.72
N SER A 41 -0.62 10.38 1.85
CA SER A 41 -1.23 9.09 1.45
C SER A 41 -0.21 8.05 0.91
N ASN A 42 1.07 8.42 0.86
CA ASN A 42 2.25 7.64 0.52
C ASN A 42 2.97 7.02 1.73
N THR A 43 2.51 7.25 2.96
CA THR A 43 3.09 6.60 4.14
C THR A 43 2.51 5.20 4.24
N LEU A 44 3.29 4.21 3.81
CA LEU A 44 2.91 2.80 3.87
C LEU A 44 2.51 2.44 5.31
N ASN A 45 1.24 2.08 5.52
CA ASN A 45 0.81 1.48 6.77
C ASN A 45 1.43 0.08 6.84
N THR A 46 2.54 -0.05 7.55
CA THR A 46 3.32 -1.28 7.66
C THR A 46 2.53 -2.41 8.30
N GLU A 47 1.66 -2.10 9.27
CA GLU A 47 0.82 -3.09 9.93
C GLU A 47 -0.19 -3.68 8.93
N PHE A 48 -0.92 -2.83 8.22
CA PHE A 48 -1.83 -3.28 7.17
C PHE A 48 -1.11 -4.05 6.05
N TYR A 49 0.05 -3.56 5.60
CA TYR A 49 0.84 -4.22 4.56
C TYR A 49 1.31 -5.62 4.99
N ASN A 50 1.77 -5.78 6.23
CA ASN A 50 2.18 -7.07 6.76
C ASN A 50 1.01 -8.05 6.88
N GLU A 51 -0.15 -7.59 7.33
CA GLU A 51 -1.38 -8.40 7.39
C GLU A 51 -1.85 -8.80 5.98
N LEU A 52 -1.74 -7.90 5.00
CA LEU A 52 -2.05 -8.20 3.61
C LEU A 52 -1.15 -9.33 3.08
N LEU A 53 0.17 -9.22 3.29
CA LEU A 53 1.12 -10.27 2.91
C LEU A 53 0.79 -11.59 3.63
N TYR A 54 0.45 -11.55 4.91
CA TYR A 54 0.05 -12.71 5.69
C TYR A 54 -1.16 -13.42 5.08
N ILE A 55 -2.25 -12.69 4.79
CA ILE A 55 -3.47 -13.24 4.17
C ILE A 55 -3.15 -13.89 2.82
N LEU A 56 -2.29 -13.27 2.01
CA LEU A 56 -1.86 -13.82 0.73
C LEU A 56 -0.98 -15.07 0.88
N GLY A 57 -0.20 -15.19 1.96
CA GLY A 57 0.80 -16.24 2.16
C GLY A 57 2.20 -15.83 1.69
N LEU A 58 2.48 -14.53 1.69
CA LEU A 58 3.75 -13.92 1.30
C LEU A 58 4.45 -13.29 2.52
N GLU A 59 5.76 -13.06 2.41
CA GLU A 59 6.55 -12.32 3.39
C GLU A 59 7.56 -11.40 2.70
N GLU A 60 7.84 -10.26 3.31
CA GLU A 60 8.90 -9.35 2.87
C GLU A 60 10.22 -9.73 3.56
N ARG A 61 11.27 -9.98 2.78
CA ARG A 61 12.63 -10.24 3.26
C ARG A 61 13.61 -9.21 2.72
N LYS A 62 14.58 -8.82 3.54
CA LYS A 62 15.69 -7.95 3.13
C LYS A 62 16.82 -8.80 2.57
N GLU A 63 17.05 -8.70 1.28
CA GLU A 63 18.16 -9.35 0.58
C GLU A 63 18.99 -8.29 -0.14
N ALA A 64 20.30 -8.26 0.15
CA ALA A 64 21.26 -7.34 -0.49
C ALA A 64 20.83 -5.84 -0.50
N GLY A 65 20.16 -5.38 0.56
CA GLY A 65 19.70 -3.99 0.69
C GLY A 65 18.41 -3.66 -0.06
N LYS A 66 17.77 -4.66 -0.69
CA LYS A 66 16.44 -4.53 -1.29
C LYS A 66 15.42 -5.33 -0.49
N ASN A 67 14.19 -4.83 -0.45
CA ASN A 67 13.06 -5.58 0.06
C ASN A 67 12.51 -6.46 -1.06
N ILE A 68 12.45 -7.76 -0.84
CA ILE A 68 11.92 -8.75 -1.78
C ILE A 68 10.69 -9.39 -1.14
N ILE A 69 9.57 -9.38 -1.86
CA ILE A 69 8.37 -10.11 -1.48
C ILE A 69 8.50 -11.53 -2.03
N SER A 70 8.34 -12.52 -1.16
CA SER A 70 8.48 -13.94 -1.54
C SER A 70 7.47 -14.82 -0.80
N ARG A 71 7.25 -16.03 -1.29
CA ARG A 71 6.42 -17.03 -0.59
C ARG A 71 7.02 -17.31 0.79
N ILE A 72 6.14 -17.47 1.79
CA ILE A 72 6.56 -17.85 3.15
C ILE A 72 7.35 -19.16 3.11
N ASN A 73 8.40 -19.23 3.94
CA ASN A 73 9.24 -20.41 4.09
C ASN A 73 8.41 -21.68 4.35
N THR A 74 8.82 -22.82 3.79
CA THR A 74 8.16 -24.13 3.94
C THR A 74 7.80 -24.49 5.37
N ALA A 75 8.65 -24.14 6.35
CA ALA A 75 8.42 -24.43 7.77
C ALA A 75 7.28 -23.61 8.40
N ARG A 76 6.87 -22.50 7.78
CA ARG A 76 5.86 -21.56 8.29
C ARG A 76 4.71 -21.33 7.31
N ARG A 77 4.62 -22.13 6.23
CA ARG A 77 3.54 -22.01 5.26
C ARG A 77 2.20 -22.16 5.95
N GLN A 78 1.31 -21.22 5.66
CA GLN A 78 -0.04 -21.21 6.20
C GLN A 78 -0.94 -21.85 5.17
N THR A 79 -1.40 -23.08 5.41
CA THR A 79 -2.22 -23.83 4.44
C THR A 79 -3.53 -23.13 4.08
N ALA A 80 -4.01 -22.25 4.96
CA ALA A 80 -5.23 -21.47 4.76
C ALA A 80 -5.00 -20.12 4.04
N SER A 81 -3.76 -19.75 3.71
CA SER A 81 -3.50 -18.52 2.96
C SER A 81 -4.07 -18.62 1.56
N LEU A 82 -4.32 -17.47 0.94
CA LEU A 82 -5.00 -17.41 -0.35
C LEU A 82 -4.22 -18.16 -1.45
N ILE A 83 -2.91 -17.97 -1.49
CA ILE A 83 -2.04 -18.64 -2.46
C ILE A 83 -1.99 -20.14 -2.20
N GLU A 84 -1.83 -20.59 -0.96
CA GLU A 84 -1.77 -22.03 -0.65
C GLU A 84 -3.10 -22.74 -0.94
N ASN A 85 -4.24 -22.09 -0.66
CA ASN A 85 -5.54 -22.63 -1.02
C ASN A 85 -5.69 -22.75 -2.55
N THR A 86 -5.26 -21.72 -3.29
CA THR A 86 -5.27 -21.74 -4.76
C THR A 86 -4.38 -22.85 -5.31
N ILE A 87 -3.17 -23.03 -4.76
CA ILE A 87 -2.27 -24.14 -5.11
C ILE A 87 -2.94 -25.48 -4.87
N ASN A 88 -3.63 -25.66 -3.74
CA ASN A 88 -4.36 -26.89 -3.45
C ASN A 88 -5.48 -27.14 -4.49
N GLN A 89 -6.22 -26.11 -4.88
CA GLN A 89 -7.23 -26.21 -5.93
C GLN A 89 -6.63 -26.54 -7.30
N LEU A 90 -5.47 -25.98 -7.64
CA LEU A 90 -4.75 -26.31 -8.87
C LEU A 90 -4.27 -27.77 -8.88
N LYS A 91 -3.74 -28.26 -7.76
CA LYS A 91 -3.32 -29.66 -7.61
C LYS A 91 -4.50 -30.62 -7.76
N ILE A 92 -5.64 -30.32 -7.13
CA ILE A 92 -6.84 -31.18 -7.19
C ILE A 92 -7.51 -31.15 -8.57
N ASN A 93 -7.75 -29.95 -9.12
CA ASN A 93 -8.60 -29.80 -10.31
C ASN A 93 -7.83 -29.81 -11.62
N LYS A 94 -6.54 -29.44 -11.61
CA LYS A 94 -5.69 -29.33 -12.81
C LYS A 94 -4.53 -30.31 -12.81
N ASN A 95 -4.35 -31.09 -11.74
CA ASN A 95 -3.32 -32.13 -11.61
C ASN A 95 -1.88 -31.61 -11.83
N ILE A 96 -1.66 -30.32 -11.56
CA ILE A 96 -0.34 -29.69 -11.66
C ILE A 96 0.50 -30.19 -10.47
N SER A 97 1.51 -31.01 -10.75
CA SER A 97 2.33 -31.63 -9.71
C SER A 97 3.56 -30.80 -9.31
N ASP A 98 3.97 -29.87 -10.16
CA ASP A 98 5.13 -29.02 -9.92
C ASP A 98 4.79 -27.88 -8.94
N ASP A 99 5.51 -27.77 -7.82
CA ASP A 99 5.20 -26.81 -6.75
C ASP A 99 5.53 -25.37 -7.14
N GLU A 100 6.58 -25.19 -7.94
CA GLU A 100 7.04 -23.87 -8.40
C GLU A 100 6.07 -23.30 -9.42
N LEU A 101 5.73 -24.08 -10.45
CA LEU A 101 4.70 -23.74 -11.43
C LEU A 101 3.32 -23.51 -10.78
N SER A 102 2.94 -24.36 -9.81
CA SER A 102 1.68 -24.17 -9.08
C SER A 102 1.66 -22.83 -8.33
N PHE A 103 2.80 -22.43 -7.75
CA PHE A 103 2.93 -21.16 -7.06
C PHE A 103 2.87 -19.97 -8.02
N GLU A 104 3.58 -20.01 -9.16
CA GLU A 104 3.54 -18.95 -10.17
C GLU A 104 2.13 -18.69 -10.68
N ILE A 105 1.43 -19.77 -11.05
CA ILE A 105 0.04 -19.69 -11.52
C ILE A 105 -0.89 -19.17 -10.41
N ALA A 106 -0.72 -19.67 -9.18
CA ALA A 106 -1.55 -19.22 -8.05
C ALA A 106 -1.33 -17.73 -7.74
N LEU A 107 -0.08 -17.26 -7.80
CA LEU A 107 0.27 -15.85 -7.60
C LEU A 107 -0.37 -14.97 -8.68
N GLU A 108 -0.25 -15.35 -9.95
CA GLU A 108 -0.84 -14.62 -11.08
C GLU A 108 -2.36 -14.53 -10.96
N LEU A 109 -3.02 -15.64 -10.60
CA LEU A 109 -4.48 -15.67 -10.39
C LEU A 109 -4.89 -14.77 -9.23
N CYS A 110 -4.20 -14.84 -8.10
CA CYS A 110 -4.50 -14.02 -6.93
C CYS A 110 -4.32 -12.52 -7.22
N ILE A 111 -3.29 -12.14 -7.98
CA ILE A 111 -3.04 -10.73 -8.33
C ILE A 111 -4.04 -10.23 -9.37
N THR A 112 -4.38 -11.06 -10.36
CA THR A 112 -5.36 -10.71 -11.40
C THR A 112 -6.76 -10.49 -10.83
N MET A 113 -7.15 -11.20 -9.76
CA MET A 113 -8.43 -10.98 -9.08
C MET A 113 -8.56 -9.63 -8.37
N VAL A 114 -7.44 -8.96 -8.08
CA VAL A 114 -7.41 -7.65 -7.39
C VAL A 114 -7.45 -6.49 -8.40
N LYS A 115 -7.31 -6.77 -9.70
CA LYS A 115 -7.24 -5.78 -10.77
C LYS A 115 -8.59 -5.55 -11.42
#